data_AF-A0A965ABJ6-F1
#
_entry.id   AF-A0A965ABJ6-F1
#
_cell.length_a   1.000
_cell.length_b   1.000
_cell.length_c   1.000
_cell.angle_alpha   90.00
_cell.angle_beta   90.00
_cell.angle_gamma   90.00
#
_symmetry.space_group_name_H-M   'P 1'
#
loop_
_entity.id
_entity.type
_entity.pdbx_description
1 polymer ?
#
loop_
_entity_poly.entity_id
_entity_poly.type
_entity_poly.pdbx_seq_one_letter_code
_entity_poly.pdbx_strand_id
1 'polypeptide(L)'
;MKVVISTSYGGFSLSETARAYIANKYNKIIDEYAGNEMGDRTDPALIDAVETLGKEANGTYADLKIVEIPDDVKWHIAEYDGSEWVAENHRKWS
;
A
#
# COMPACT_ATOMS: atom_id res chain seq x y z
N MET A 1 -10.48 -1.36 -9.45
CA MET A 1 -10.08 -1.10 -8.05
C MET A 1 -8.68 -0.47 -7.96
N LYS A 2 -8.37 0.19 -6.83
CA LYS A 2 -7.06 0.79 -6.54
C LYS A 2 -6.31 -0.05 -5.49
N VAL A 3 -5.01 -0.20 -5.68
CA VAL A 3 -4.10 -0.94 -4.78
C VAL A 3 -2.88 -0.06 -4.48
N VAL A 4 -2.50 0.08 -3.21
CA VAL A 4 -1.26 0.78 -2.84
C VAL A 4 -0.12 -0.23 -2.75
N ILE A 5 1.02 0.12 -3.35
CA ILE A 5 2.26 -0.65 -3.33
C ILE A 5 3.43 0.26 -2.94
N SER A 6 4.54 -0.34 -2.49
CA SER A 6 5.83 0.33 -2.37
C SER A 6 6.74 -0.02 -3.55
N THR A 7 7.41 0.97 -4.13
CA THR A 7 8.37 0.77 -5.23
C THR A 7 9.81 1.02 -4.79
N SER A 8 10.10 0.98 -3.49
CA SER A 8 11.42 1.23 -2.89
C SER A 8 11.95 0.01 -2.14
N TYR A 9 13.27 -0.15 -2.12
CA TYR A 9 13.97 -1.23 -1.41
C TYR A 9 13.77 -1.21 0.11
N GLY A 10 13.32 -0.08 0.67
CA GLY A 10 12.97 0.01 2.09
C GLY A 10 11.65 -0.68 2.45
N GLY A 11 10.96 -1.27 1.48
CA GLY A 11 9.67 -1.93 1.66
C GLY A 11 8.52 -0.94 1.76
N PHE A 12 7.34 -1.46 2.07
CA PHE A 12 6.21 -0.64 2.42
C PHE A 12 6.42 -0.01 3.79
N SER A 13 5.94 1.22 3.98
CA SER A 13 5.70 1.84 5.28
C SER A 13 4.99 3.17 5.10
N LEU A 14 4.17 3.54 6.09
CA LEU A 14 3.50 4.84 6.15
C LEU A 14 4.28 5.81 7.04
N SER A 15 4.33 7.07 6.64
CA SER A 15 4.80 8.14 7.51
C SER A 15 3.91 8.31 8.74
N GLU A 16 4.43 8.97 9.77
CA GLU A 16 3.61 9.42 10.90
C GLU A 16 2.46 10.34 10.44
N THR A 17 2.71 11.20 9.44
CA THR A 17 1.70 12.08 8.85
C THR A 17 0.55 11.30 8.24
N ALA A 18 0.82 10.25 7.45
CA ALA A 18 -0.23 9.40 6.89
C ALA A 18 -1.03 8.67 7.97
N ARG A 19 -0.35 8.12 8.99
CA ARG A 19 -1.02 7.45 10.11
C ARG A 19 -1.91 8.42 10.88
N ALA A 20 -1.42 9.62 11.18
CA ALA A 20 -2.21 10.66 11.84
C ALA A 20 -3.40 11.12 10.99
N TYR A 21 -3.21 11.27 9.69
CA TYR A 21 -4.29 11.60 8.75
C TYR A 21 -5.40 10.53 8.79
N ILE A 22 -5.03 9.25 8.68
CA ILE A 22 -5.96 8.12 8.73
C ILE A 22 -6.66 8.07 10.10
N ALA A 23 -5.92 8.21 11.19
CA ALA A 23 -6.48 8.21 12.55
C ALA A 23 -7.51 9.32 12.75
N ASN A 24 -7.22 10.55 12.30
CA ASN A 24 -8.12 11.69 12.48
C ASN A 24 -9.35 11.63 11.57
N LYS A 25 -9.18 11.24 10.30
CA LYS A 25 -10.28 11.25 9.32
C LYS A 25 -11.17 10.01 9.41
N TYR A 26 -10.60 8.85 9.72
CA TYR A 26 -11.30 7.56 9.68
C TYR A 26 -11.45 6.91 11.06
N ASN A 27 -10.96 7.55 12.13
CA ASN A 27 -10.92 6.98 13.49
C ASN A 27 -10.29 5.57 13.51
N LYS A 28 -9.25 5.38 12.68
CA LYS A 28 -8.56 4.11 12.47
C LYS A 28 -7.09 4.24 12.85
N ILE A 29 -6.65 3.42 13.80
CA ILE A 29 -5.24 3.36 14.18
C ILE A 29 -4.53 2.35 13.26
N ILE A 30 -3.42 2.76 12.67
CA ILE A 30 -2.51 1.90 11.91
C ILE A 30 -1.33 1.58 12.82
N ASP A 31 -1.17 0.31 13.16
CA ASP A 31 -0.02 -0.16 13.94
C ASP A 31 1.15 -0.47 13.01
N GLU A 32 2.25 0.28 13.19
CA GLU A 32 3.51 0.15 12.45
C GLU A 32 4.22 -1.20 12.73
N TYR A 33 4.00 -1.80 13.91
CA TYR A 33 4.74 -2.97 14.40
C TYR A 33 3.90 -4.25 14.48
N ALA A 34 2.60 -4.19 14.19
CA ALA A 34 1.72 -5.38 14.19
C ALA A 34 2.04 -6.41 13.08
N GLY A 35 3.16 -6.26 12.37
CA GLY A 35 3.56 -7.15 11.26
C GLY A 35 2.63 -7.04 10.05
N ASN A 36 1.81 -6.00 9.99
CA ASN A 36 0.73 -5.85 9.03
C ASN A 36 0.52 -4.36 8.72
N GLU A 37 1.36 -3.76 7.89
CA GLU A 37 1.25 -2.32 7.58
C GLU A 37 0.03 -1.93 6.72
N MET A 38 -0.84 -2.90 6.40
CA MET A 38 -2.30 -2.71 6.49
C MET A 38 -3.06 -4.01 6.25
N GLY A 39 -2.42 -5.02 5.65
CA GLY A 39 -3.02 -6.29 5.23
C GLY A 39 -3.96 -6.12 4.03
N ASP A 40 -4.80 -5.09 4.08
CA ASP A 40 -5.66 -4.63 3.02
C ASP A 40 -5.04 -3.41 2.31
N ARG A 41 -4.39 -3.70 1.17
CA ARG A 41 -3.77 -2.70 0.29
C ARG A 41 -4.78 -1.92 -0.55
N THR A 42 -6.06 -2.22 -0.36
CA THR A 42 -7.20 -1.59 -1.04
C THR A 42 -8.07 -0.80 -0.08
N ASP A 43 -7.64 -0.67 1.18
CA ASP A 43 -8.38 0.06 2.19
C ASP A 43 -8.63 1.51 1.72
N PRO A 44 -9.90 1.99 1.72
CA PRO A 44 -10.23 3.34 1.29
C PRO A 44 -9.49 4.44 2.05
N ALA A 45 -9.19 4.24 3.34
CA ALA A 45 -8.43 5.20 4.14
C ALA A 45 -6.95 5.25 3.72
N LEU A 46 -6.39 4.12 3.30
CA LEU A 46 -5.03 4.05 2.76
C LEU A 46 -4.94 4.80 1.43
N ILE A 47 -5.86 4.48 0.51
CA ILE A 47 -5.91 5.08 -0.81
C ILE A 47 -6.07 6.59 -0.66
N ASP A 48 -7.04 7.04 0.12
CA ASP A 48 -7.29 8.47 0.34
C ASP A 48 -6.08 9.18 0.97
N ALA A 49 -5.38 8.56 1.92
CA ALA A 49 -4.17 9.13 2.51
C ALA A 49 -3.04 9.28 1.49
N VAL A 50 -2.78 8.26 0.67
CA VAL A 50 -1.73 8.28 -0.35
C VAL A 50 -2.07 9.26 -1.49
N GLU A 51 -3.35 9.34 -1.90
CA GLU A 51 -3.80 10.33 -2.89
C GLU A 51 -3.68 11.76 -2.39
N THR A 52 -4.03 11.99 -1.12
CA THR A 52 -4.10 13.33 -0.54
C THR A 52 -2.71 13.87 -0.19
N LEU A 53 -1.87 13.05 0.45
CA LEU A 53 -0.57 13.45 0.97
C LEU A 53 0.56 13.23 -0.04
N GLY A 54 0.36 12.38 -1.05
CA GLY A 54 1.38 12.01 -2.02
C GLY A 54 2.65 11.52 -1.32
N LYS A 55 3.79 12.17 -1.60
CA LYS A 55 5.09 11.80 -1.02
C LYS A 55 5.15 11.95 0.51
N GLU A 56 4.33 12.80 1.10
CA GLU A 56 4.29 12.94 2.56
C GLU A 56 3.68 11.70 3.24
N ALA A 57 3.01 10.82 2.49
CA ALA A 57 2.54 9.54 3.01
C ALA A 57 3.66 8.50 3.15
N ASN A 58 4.79 8.69 2.47
CA ASN A 58 5.86 7.72 2.43
C ASN A 58 6.58 7.61 3.79
N GLY A 59 6.71 6.39 4.31
CA GLY A 59 7.64 6.12 5.41
C GLY A 59 9.09 6.45 5.01
N THR A 60 9.99 6.48 6.01
CA THR A 60 11.38 6.96 5.88
C THR A 60 12.16 6.37 4.69
N TYR A 61 11.86 5.12 4.32
CA TYR A 61 12.53 4.40 3.23
C TYR A 61 11.55 3.84 2.19
N ALA A 62 10.28 4.25 2.22
CA ALA A 62 9.25 3.79 1.29
C ALA A 62 9.04 4.77 0.13
N ASP A 63 8.53 4.24 -0.99
CA ASP A 63 7.98 5.06 -2.06
C ASP A 63 6.63 4.50 -2.48
N LEU A 64 5.55 5.14 -2.03
CA LEU A 64 4.20 4.60 -2.19
C LEU A 64 3.58 5.03 -3.51
N LYS A 65 2.93 4.07 -4.16
CA LYS A 65 2.26 4.26 -5.44
C LYS A 65 0.91 3.57 -5.46
N ILE A 66 -0.06 4.20 -6.13
CA ILE A 66 -1.36 3.61 -6.42
C ILE A 66 -1.34 2.99 -7.81
N VAL A 67 -1.82 1.74 -7.89
CA VAL A 67 -2.04 1.00 -9.14
C VAL A 67 -3.53 0.74 -9.29
N GLU A 68 -4.06 1.06 -10.47
CA GLU A 68 -5.43 0.72 -10.85
C GLU A 68 -5.44 -0.60 -11.63
N ILE A 69 -6.31 -1.51 -11.21
CA ILE A 69 -6.54 -2.80 -11.88
C ILE A 69 -8.05 -3.03 -12.09
N PRO A 70 -8.45 -3.88 -13.05
CA PRO A 70 -9.86 -4.25 -13.23
C PRO A 70 -10.45 -4.93 -11.98
N ASP A 71 -11.74 -4.71 -11.72
CA ASP A 71 -12.43 -5.25 -10.53
C ASP A 71 -12.70 -6.78 -10.63
N ASP A 72 -12.63 -7.35 -11.84
CA ASP A 72 -12.92 -8.75 -12.14
C ASP A 72 -11.66 -9.65 -12.18
N VAL A 73 -10.49 -9.08 -11.89
CA VAL A 73 -9.21 -9.79 -11.91
C VAL A 73 -8.82 -10.25 -10.51
N LYS A 74 -8.48 -11.53 -10.36
CA LYS A 74 -7.82 -12.03 -9.15
C LYS A 74 -6.35 -11.66 -9.19
N TRP A 75 -5.83 -11.09 -8.11
CA TRP A 75 -4.47 -10.57 -8.07
C TRP A 75 -3.76 -10.91 -6.75
N HIS A 76 -2.46 -10.64 -6.71
CA HIS A 76 -1.61 -10.62 -5.52
C HIS A 76 -0.55 -9.51 -5.67
N ILE A 77 0.03 -9.08 -4.56
CA ILE A 77 1.27 -8.30 -4.59
C ILE A 77 2.41 -9.28 -4.72
N ALA A 78 3.23 -9.06 -5.75
CA ALA A 78 4.53 -9.69 -5.88
C ALA A 78 5.58 -8.67 -5.47
N GLU A 79 6.67 -9.15 -4.88
CA GLU A 79 7.76 -8.32 -4.41
C GLU A 79 9.09 -8.92 -4.81
N TYR A 80 10.08 -8.06 -4.99
CA TYR A 80 11.48 -8.44 -5.02
C TYR A 80 12.31 -7.34 -4.34
N ASP A 81 12.94 -7.70 -3.23
CA ASP A 81 13.83 -6.82 -2.46
C ASP A 81 13.12 -5.54 -1.99
N GLY A 82 11.86 -5.67 -1.56
CA GLY A 82 11.04 -4.55 -1.07
C GLY A 82 10.32 -3.74 -2.16
N SER A 83 10.73 -3.87 -3.43
CA SER A 83 9.98 -3.29 -4.56
C SER A 83 8.81 -4.20 -4.94
N GLU A 84 7.60 -3.70 -4.76
CA GLU A 84 6.33 -4.39 -5.02
C GLU A 84 5.77 -4.07 -6.42
N TRP A 85 4.95 -4.97 -6.96
CA TRP A 85 4.05 -4.72 -8.08
C TRP A 85 2.78 -5.58 -7.94
N VAL A 86 1.69 -5.13 -8.57
CA VAL A 86 0.44 -5.91 -8.62
C VAL A 86 0.51 -6.90 -9.77
N ALA A 87 0.29 -8.18 -9.50
CA ALA A 87 0.30 -9.25 -10.49
C ALA A 87 -1.03 -10.02 -10.49
N GLU A 88 -1.53 -10.32 -11.68
CA GLU A 88 -2.69 -11.20 -11.83
C GLU A 88 -2.35 -12.64 -11.44
N ASN A 89 -3.31 -13.33 -10.82
CA ASN A 89 -3.26 -14.76 -10.54
C ASN A 89 -3.53 -15.55 -11.83
N HIS A 90 -2.47 -15.90 -12.56
CA HIS A 90 -2.54 -16.70 -13.78
C HIS A 90 -1.87 -18.07 -13.61
N ARG A 91 -2.26 -19.03 -14.45
CA ARG A 91 -1.59 -20.35 -14.51
C ARG A 91 -0.20 -20.19 -15.10
N LYS A 92 0.78 -20.83 -14.46
CA LYS A 92 2.18 -20.88 -14.91
C LYS A 92 2.55 -22.33 -15.21
N TRP A 93 3.36 -22.54 -16.25
CA TRP A 93 4.03 -23.80 -16.57
C TRP A 93 5.52 -23.51 -16.70
N SER A 94 6.37 -24.40 -16.19
CA SER A 94 7.83 -24.24 -16.15
C SER A 94 8.52 -25.35 -16.93
#